data_AF-A0A328R1A7-F1
#
_entry.id   AF-A0A328R1A7-F1
#
_cell.length_a   1.000
_cell.length_b   1.000
_cell.length_c   1.000
_cell.angle_alpha   90.00
_cell.angle_beta   90.00
_cell.angle_gamma   90.00
#
_symmetry.space_group_name_H-M   'P 1'
#
loop_
_entity.id
_entity.type
_entity.pdbx_description
1 polymer ?
#
loop_
_entity_poly.entity_id
_entity_poly.type
_entity_poly.pdbx_seq_one_letter_code
_entity_poly.pdbx_strand_id
1 'polypeptide(L)'
;MENKSNEKGRKYTVYEIEKLTHGKLTKYKLTKAILANELQAESVKQKKRGRGIPNYFIYESDLNVYLKKIEESKKHFIEIPEDAIFSNTKEESNSSGLETLLERSTQKIEEKLRKIDESNETIIPLLEKHQSFIDNEKEKSSKRRELIMELINMPSFMVKKRNDVLQELNKIS
;
A
#
# COMPACT_ATOMS: atom_id res chain seq x y z
N MET A 1 -33.06 -36.50 -11.91
CA MET A 1 -32.49 -35.41 -11.10
C MET A 1 -30.99 -35.52 -11.17
N GLU A 2 -30.35 -34.46 -11.65
CA GLU A 2 -28.98 -34.44 -12.18
C GLU A 2 -27.91 -34.69 -11.12
N ASN A 3 -27.01 -35.64 -11.41
CA ASN A 3 -25.77 -35.87 -10.68
C ASN A 3 -24.75 -34.74 -10.95
N LYS A 4 -24.88 -33.60 -10.27
CA LYS A 4 -23.85 -32.53 -10.25
C LYS A 4 -22.88 -32.71 -9.08
N SER A 5 -22.12 -33.80 -9.07
CA SER A 5 -21.15 -34.03 -7.98
C SER A 5 -19.95 -34.86 -8.42
N ASN A 6 -19.18 -34.37 -9.40
CA ASN A 6 -17.86 -34.96 -9.66
C ASN A 6 -16.79 -34.03 -10.30
N GLU A 7 -16.94 -32.70 -10.26
CA GLU A 7 -15.95 -31.79 -10.87
C GLU A 7 -14.96 -31.18 -9.88
N LYS A 8 -15.19 -31.32 -8.57
CA LYS A 8 -14.22 -30.88 -7.55
C LYS A 8 -13.35 -32.09 -7.22
N GLY A 9 -12.11 -32.10 -7.72
CA GLY A 9 -11.14 -33.22 -7.67
C GLY A 9 -10.82 -33.78 -6.26
N ARG A 10 -9.58 -34.25 -6.05
CA ARG A 10 -9.23 -34.90 -4.78
C ARG A 10 -9.39 -33.91 -3.61
N LYS A 11 -9.89 -34.40 -2.46
CA LYS A 11 -9.93 -33.62 -1.22
C LYS A 11 -8.68 -33.92 -0.40
N TYR A 12 -8.10 -32.88 0.17
CA TYR A 12 -6.96 -32.98 1.07
C TYR A 12 -7.28 -32.32 2.40
N THR A 13 -6.80 -32.90 3.48
CA THR A 13 -6.71 -32.25 4.78
C THR A 13 -5.55 -31.26 4.78
N VAL A 14 -5.60 -30.30 5.70
CA VAL A 14 -4.50 -29.35 5.90
C VAL A 14 -3.15 -30.06 6.15
N TYR A 15 -3.17 -31.19 6.85
CA TYR A 15 -1.95 -31.97 7.13
C TYR A 15 -1.38 -32.66 5.89
N GLU A 16 -2.24 -33.16 5.01
CA GLU A 16 -1.80 -33.80 3.76
C GLU A 16 -1.16 -32.76 2.83
N ILE A 17 -1.72 -31.56 2.75
CA ILE A 17 -1.14 -30.47 1.94
C ILE A 17 0.22 -30.04 2.50
N GLU A 18 0.36 -29.92 3.83
CA GLU A 18 1.64 -29.59 4.46
C GLU A 18 2.72 -30.65 4.13
N LYS A 19 2.35 -31.93 4.14
CA LYS A 19 3.25 -33.02 3.73
C LYS A 19 3.60 -32.95 2.24
N LEU A 20 2.61 -32.76 1.36
CA LEU A 20 2.81 -32.68 -0.09
C LEU A 20 3.69 -31.48 -0.49
N THR A 21 3.59 -30.37 0.23
CA THR A 21 4.37 -29.16 -0.03
C THR A 21 5.69 -29.11 0.71
N HIS A 22 6.08 -30.19 1.41
CA HIS A 22 7.28 -30.26 2.23
C HIS A 22 7.41 -29.08 3.21
N GLY A 23 6.29 -28.66 3.81
CA GLY A 23 6.25 -27.57 4.79
C GLY A 23 6.22 -26.15 4.21
N LYS A 24 6.25 -25.97 2.87
CA LYS A 24 6.13 -24.62 2.26
C LYS A 24 4.78 -23.97 2.60
N LEU A 25 3.70 -24.75 2.55
CA LEU A 25 2.38 -24.39 3.04
C LEU A 25 2.14 -25.05 4.39
N THR A 26 2.52 -24.36 5.47
CA THR A 26 2.30 -24.87 6.83
C THR A 26 0.83 -24.92 7.18
N LYS A 27 0.48 -25.79 8.13
CA LYS A 27 -0.90 -25.88 8.66
C LYS A 27 -1.44 -24.51 9.07
N TYR A 28 -0.61 -23.69 9.72
CA TYR A 28 -0.97 -22.35 10.15
C TYR A 28 -1.36 -21.44 8.98
N LYS A 29 -0.54 -21.38 7.91
CA LYS A 29 -0.80 -20.56 6.72
C LYS A 29 -2.10 -20.95 6.05
N LEU A 30 -2.33 -22.25 5.87
CA LEU A 30 -3.56 -22.80 5.29
C LEU A 30 -4.78 -22.46 6.14
N THR A 31 -4.72 -22.64 7.46
CA THR A 31 -5.83 -22.27 8.35
C THR A 31 -6.12 -20.77 8.35
N LYS A 32 -5.08 -19.92 8.30
CA LYS A 32 -5.23 -18.46 8.22
C LYS A 32 -5.91 -18.05 6.92
N ALA A 33 -5.51 -18.64 5.79
CA ALA A 33 -6.11 -18.38 4.48
C ALA A 33 -7.59 -18.80 4.41
N ILE A 34 -7.95 -19.92 5.06
CA ILE A 34 -9.36 -20.35 5.18
C ILE A 34 -10.16 -19.34 5.99
N LEU A 35 -9.65 -18.92 7.15
CA LEU A 35 -10.34 -17.95 8.02
C LEU A 35 -10.47 -16.56 7.36
N ALA A 36 -9.52 -16.18 6.52
CA ALA A 36 -9.56 -14.95 5.73
C ALA A 36 -10.46 -15.05 4.47
N ASN A 37 -11.13 -16.20 4.24
CA ASN A 37 -11.90 -16.50 3.02
C ASN A 37 -11.08 -16.43 1.72
N GLU A 38 -9.74 -16.50 1.80
CA GLU A 38 -8.85 -16.53 0.64
C GLU A 38 -8.75 -17.93 0.01
N LEU A 39 -8.89 -18.96 0.85
CA LEU A 39 -8.90 -20.38 0.46
C LEU A 39 -10.26 -21.00 0.84
N GLN A 40 -10.98 -21.50 -0.15
CA GLN A 40 -12.24 -22.21 0.10
C GLN A 40 -11.96 -23.59 0.71
N ALA A 41 -12.68 -23.91 1.79
CA ALA A 41 -12.58 -25.20 2.46
C ALA A 41 -13.94 -25.62 3.03
N GLU A 42 -14.17 -26.92 3.07
CA GLU A 42 -15.31 -27.56 3.70
C GLU A 42 -15.00 -27.78 5.18
N SER A 43 -15.70 -27.05 6.06
CA SER A 43 -15.57 -27.23 7.50
C SER A 43 -16.21 -28.55 7.94
N VAL A 44 -15.47 -29.37 8.68
CA VAL A 44 -16.02 -30.62 9.21
C VAL A 44 -16.84 -30.31 10.47
N LYS A 45 -18.17 -30.29 10.36
CA LYS A 45 -19.06 -30.14 11.51
C LYS A 45 -19.07 -31.45 12.31
N GLN A 46 -18.20 -31.58 13.32
CA GLN A 46 -18.20 -32.75 14.19
C GLN A 46 -18.88 -32.51 15.54
N LYS A 47 -19.62 -33.54 16.00
CA LYS A 47 -20.22 -33.64 17.34
C LYS A 47 -19.21 -34.07 18.43
N LYS A 48 -18.00 -34.55 18.08
CA LYS A 48 -16.97 -35.00 19.04
C LYS A 48 -15.62 -34.34 18.73
N ARG A 49 -14.93 -33.84 19.77
CA ARG A 49 -13.55 -33.32 19.68
C ARG A 49 -12.57 -34.45 20.01
N GLY A 50 -11.62 -34.74 19.13
CA GLY A 50 -10.59 -35.78 19.32
C GLY A 50 -9.28 -35.44 18.61
N ARG A 51 -8.16 -36.02 19.09
CA ARG A 51 -6.85 -35.88 18.43
C ARG A 51 -6.88 -36.60 17.07
N GLY A 52 -6.34 -35.96 16.03
CA GLY A 52 -6.21 -36.55 14.69
C GLY A 52 -7.38 -36.28 13.73
N ILE A 53 -8.44 -35.62 14.18
CA ILE A 53 -9.59 -35.28 13.32
C ILE A 53 -9.31 -33.97 12.57
N PRO A 54 -9.47 -33.92 11.24
CA PRO A 54 -9.25 -32.70 10.48
C PRO A 54 -10.40 -31.72 10.68
N ASN A 55 -10.07 -30.44 10.88
CA ASN A 55 -11.05 -29.36 11.01
C ASN A 55 -11.60 -28.91 9.64
N TYR A 56 -10.80 -29.05 8.58
CA TYR A 56 -11.09 -28.56 7.24
C TYR A 56 -10.63 -29.57 6.18
N PHE A 57 -11.44 -29.73 5.14
CA PHE A 57 -11.06 -30.35 3.88
C PHE A 57 -10.99 -29.29 2.78
N ILE A 58 -9.95 -29.33 1.98
CA ILE A 58 -9.72 -28.42 0.85
C ILE A 58 -9.77 -29.26 -0.43
N TYR A 59 -10.52 -28.79 -1.42
CA TYR A 59 -10.53 -29.43 -2.73
C TYR A 59 -9.29 -29.02 -3.53
N GLU A 60 -8.79 -29.93 -4.35
CA GLU A 60 -7.66 -29.69 -5.26
C GLU A 60 -7.88 -28.48 -6.17
N SER A 61 -9.10 -28.30 -6.69
CA SER A 61 -9.47 -27.12 -7.48
C SER A 61 -9.26 -25.82 -6.71
N ASP A 62 -9.70 -25.78 -5.46
CA ASP A 62 -9.66 -24.58 -4.62
C ASP A 62 -8.22 -24.29 -4.16
N LEU A 63 -7.45 -25.34 -3.88
CA LEU A 63 -6.01 -25.23 -3.60
C LEU A 63 -5.25 -24.67 -4.80
N ASN A 64 -5.53 -25.14 -6.02
CA ASN A 64 -4.89 -24.65 -7.23
C ASN A 64 -5.20 -23.18 -7.50
N VAL A 65 -6.45 -22.74 -7.25
CA VAL A 65 -6.82 -21.32 -7.34
C VAL A 65 -6.03 -20.49 -6.33
N TYR A 66 -5.91 -20.96 -5.09
CA TYR A 66 -5.14 -20.28 -4.05
C TYR A 66 -3.64 -20.20 -4.38
N LEU A 67 -3.05 -21.27 -4.91
CA LEU A 67 -1.66 -21.30 -5.36
C LEU A 67 -1.40 -20.31 -6.49
N LYS A 68 -2.29 -20.24 -7.49
CA LYS A 68 -2.18 -19.25 -8.58
C LYS A 68 -2.19 -17.80 -8.04
N LYS A 69 -3.07 -17.49 -7.09
CA LYS A 69 -3.09 -16.16 -6.42
C LYS A 69 -1.79 -15.85 -5.68
N ILE A 70 -1.20 -16.84 -5.01
CA ILE A 70 0.11 -16.68 -4.37
C ILE A 70 1.20 -16.41 -5.42
N GLU A 71 1.17 -17.08 -6.56
CA GLU A 71 2.15 -16.85 -7.63
C GLU A 71 1.97 -15.49 -8.31
N GLU A 72 0.74 -15.05 -8.55
CA GLU A 72 0.43 -13.72 -9.09
C GLU A 72 0.87 -12.60 -8.14
N SER A 73 0.60 -12.75 -6.83
CA SER A 73 1.07 -11.80 -5.82
C SER A 73 2.60 -11.77 -5.69
N LYS A 74 3.31 -12.89 -5.94
CA LYS A 74 4.77 -12.90 -6.05
C LYS A 74 5.29 -12.16 -7.29
N LYS A 75 4.61 -12.30 -8.43
CA LYS A 75 4.96 -11.56 -9.66
C LYS A 75 4.78 -10.05 -9.52
N HIS A 76 3.82 -9.64 -8.68
CA HIS A 76 3.59 -8.23 -8.33
C HIS A 76 4.32 -7.79 -7.06
N PHE A 77 5.08 -8.68 -6.43
CA PHE A 77 5.96 -8.30 -5.35
C PHE A 77 7.10 -7.51 -5.99
N ILE A 78 7.21 -6.23 -5.64
CA ILE A 78 8.40 -5.44 -5.94
C ILE A 78 9.54 -6.22 -5.27
N GLU A 79 10.43 -6.80 -6.08
CA GLU A 79 11.66 -7.40 -5.58
C GLU A 79 12.40 -6.31 -4.82
N ILE A 80 12.30 -6.35 -3.49
CA ILE A 80 13.26 -5.66 -2.66
C ILE A 80 14.56 -6.40 -2.96
N PRO A 81 15.57 -5.75 -3.59
CA PRO A 81 16.82 -6.42 -3.86
C PRO A 81 17.31 -6.95 -2.51
N GLU A 82 17.38 -8.29 -2.40
CA GLU A 82 18.15 -8.89 -1.32
C GLU A 82 19.54 -8.32 -1.50
N ASP A 83 19.97 -7.48 -0.55
CA ASP A 83 21.36 -7.05 -0.48
C ASP A 83 22.18 -8.33 -0.62
N ALA A 84 22.91 -8.46 -1.73
CA ALA A 84 23.71 -9.62 -2.11
C ALA A 84 24.91 -9.85 -1.16
N ILE A 85 24.81 -9.35 0.08
CA ILE A 85 25.82 -9.35 1.13
C ILE A 85 25.82 -10.69 1.88
N PHE A 86 24.73 -11.48 1.85
CA PHE A 86 24.61 -12.65 2.74
C PHE A 86 24.57 -14.05 2.11
N SER A 87 24.54 -14.20 0.77
CA SER A 87 24.36 -15.54 0.18
C SER A 87 25.63 -16.22 -0.36
N ASN A 88 26.79 -15.55 -0.47
CA ASN A 88 27.98 -16.14 -1.09
C ASN A 88 29.32 -15.89 -0.35
N THR A 89 29.35 -15.76 0.97
CA THR A 89 30.63 -15.75 1.71
C THR A 89 31.06 -17.16 2.09
N LYS A 90 31.45 -17.92 1.07
CA LYS A 90 32.57 -18.83 1.21
C LYS A 90 33.68 -18.33 0.30
N GLU A 91 34.81 -18.09 0.95
CA GLU A 91 36.16 -17.97 0.39
C GLU A 91 36.67 -16.57 0.04
N GLU A 92 37.80 -16.29 0.69
CA GLU A 92 38.88 -15.36 0.38
C GLU A 92 38.73 -13.88 0.73
N SER A 93 39.44 -13.52 1.80
CA SER A 93 39.91 -12.19 2.19
C SER A 93 40.73 -11.53 1.07
N ASN A 94 40.05 -11.00 0.05
CA ASN A 94 40.63 -10.12 -0.95
C ASN A 94 40.17 -8.69 -0.69
N SER A 95 41.03 -7.89 -0.04
CA SER A 95 40.77 -6.47 0.26
C SER A 95 40.48 -5.64 -0.99
N SER A 96 41.06 -5.97 -2.15
CA SER A 96 40.81 -5.31 -3.43
C SER A 96 39.40 -5.56 -3.98
N GLY A 97 38.82 -6.74 -3.71
CA GLY A 97 37.43 -7.05 -4.05
C GLY A 97 36.44 -6.23 -3.20
N LEU A 98 36.81 -5.95 -1.94
CA LEU A 98 36.00 -5.14 -1.04
C LEU A 98 36.03 -3.65 -1.44
N GLU A 99 37.21 -3.11 -1.77
CA GLU A 99 37.38 -1.72 -2.24
C GLU A 99 36.59 -1.45 -3.52
N THR A 100 36.65 -2.35 -4.50
CA THR A 100 35.90 -2.20 -5.76
C THR A 100 34.38 -2.31 -5.57
N LEU A 101 33.90 -3.11 -4.60
CA LEU A 101 32.49 -3.17 -4.22
C LEU A 101 32.06 -1.89 -3.49
N LEU A 102 32.90 -1.36 -2.61
CA LEU A 102 32.68 -0.10 -1.92
C LEU A 102 32.59 1.06 -2.93
N GLU A 103 33.53 1.18 -3.87
CA GLU A 103 33.50 2.22 -4.92
C GLU A 103 32.25 2.13 -5.80
N ARG A 104 31.83 0.93 -6.19
CA ARG A 104 30.57 0.77 -6.95
C ARG A 104 29.35 1.14 -6.13
N SER A 105 29.38 0.87 -4.83
CA SER A 105 28.29 1.22 -3.92
C SER A 105 28.21 2.74 -3.72
N THR A 106 29.35 3.41 -3.54
CA THR A 106 29.40 4.87 -3.37
C THR A 106 28.96 5.58 -4.64
N GLN A 107 29.41 5.13 -5.82
CA GLN A 107 28.95 5.67 -7.11
C GLN A 107 27.43 5.53 -7.30
N LYS A 108 26.84 4.38 -6.92
CA LYS A 108 25.38 4.19 -6.99
C LYS A 108 24.64 5.08 -6.01
N ILE A 109 25.20 5.33 -4.83
CA ILE A 109 24.61 6.23 -3.83
C ILE A 109 24.68 7.67 -4.33
N GLU A 110 25.82 8.10 -4.89
CA GLU A 110 25.99 9.42 -5.50
C GLU A 110 25.03 9.64 -6.67
N GLU A 111 24.83 8.64 -7.53
CA GLU A 111 23.87 8.73 -8.63
C GLU A 111 22.42 8.88 -8.12
N LYS A 112 22.07 8.16 -7.05
CA LYS A 112 20.76 8.29 -6.39
C LYS A 112 20.59 9.66 -5.73
N LEU A 113 21.61 10.15 -5.04
CA LEU A 113 21.61 11.50 -4.45
C LEU A 113 21.42 12.56 -5.52
N ARG A 114 22.15 12.47 -6.63
CA ARG A 114 21.99 13.42 -7.75
C ARG A 114 20.58 13.44 -8.31
N LYS A 115 19.95 12.27 -8.48
CA LYS A 115 18.54 12.17 -8.92
C LYS A 115 17.56 12.79 -7.92
N ILE A 116 17.84 12.66 -6.63
CA ILE A 116 17.04 13.30 -5.57
C ILE A 116 17.22 14.82 -5.63
N ASP A 117 18.43 15.32 -5.82
CA ASP A 117 18.71 16.75 -5.93
C ASP A 117 18.05 17.35 -7.18
N GLU A 118 18.18 16.71 -8.34
CA GLU A 118 17.48 17.09 -9.58
C GLU A 118 15.94 17.13 -9.38
N SER A 119 15.40 16.17 -8.62
CA SER A 119 13.96 16.17 -8.28
C SER A 119 13.61 17.30 -7.32
N ASN A 120 14.45 17.61 -6.35
CA ASN A 120 14.22 18.69 -5.39
C ASN A 120 14.27 20.06 -6.06
N GLU A 121 15.19 20.27 -7.00
CA GLU A 121 15.28 21.52 -7.80
C GLU A 121 13.98 21.81 -8.57
N THR A 122 13.24 20.77 -8.96
CA THR A 122 11.96 20.94 -9.67
C THR A 122 10.77 21.03 -8.72
N ILE A 123 10.74 20.24 -7.65
CA ILE A 123 9.61 20.14 -6.72
C ILE A 123 9.53 21.37 -5.81
N ILE A 124 10.66 21.85 -5.27
CA ILE A 124 10.66 22.96 -4.29
C ILE A 124 10.02 24.24 -4.88
N PRO A 125 10.41 24.72 -6.08
CA PRO A 125 9.79 25.92 -6.66
C PRO A 125 8.30 25.76 -6.96
N LEU A 126 7.85 24.54 -7.29
CA LEU A 126 6.43 24.25 -7.51
C LEU A 126 5.64 24.33 -6.19
N LEU A 127 6.20 23.81 -5.10
CA LEU A 127 5.61 23.91 -3.77
C LEU A 127 5.54 25.36 -3.29
N GLU A 128 6.60 26.15 -3.49
CA GLU A 128 6.63 27.57 -3.15
C GLU A 128 5.57 28.37 -3.92
N LYS A 129 5.44 28.12 -5.23
CA LYS A 129 4.38 28.73 -6.05
C LYS A 129 2.99 28.36 -5.53
N HIS A 130 2.75 27.08 -5.24
CA HIS A 130 1.47 26.63 -4.72
C HIS A 130 1.16 27.24 -3.35
N GLN A 131 2.16 27.36 -2.48
CA GLN A 131 2.01 27.99 -1.17
C GLN A 131 1.65 29.48 -1.30
N SER A 132 2.31 30.21 -2.22
CA SER A 132 1.97 31.61 -2.48
C SER A 132 0.51 31.80 -2.97
N PHE A 133 0.00 30.85 -3.75
CA PHE A 133 -1.39 30.86 -4.20
C PHE A 133 -2.36 30.65 -3.02
N ILE A 134 -2.06 29.67 -2.15
CA ILE A 134 -2.84 29.42 -0.94
C ILE A 134 -2.89 30.67 -0.06
N ASP A 135 -1.75 31.32 0.16
CA ASP A 135 -1.66 32.47 1.05
C ASP A 135 -2.41 33.68 0.49
N ASN A 136 -2.34 33.91 -0.83
CA ASN A 136 -3.15 34.93 -1.50
C ASN A 136 -4.66 34.66 -1.36
N GLU A 137 -5.12 33.42 -1.53
CA GLU A 137 -6.54 33.07 -1.35
C GLU A 137 -6.99 33.18 0.11
N LYS A 138 -6.13 32.83 1.07
CA LYS A 138 -6.39 33.07 2.49
C LYS A 138 -6.53 34.55 2.80
N GLU A 139 -5.66 35.40 2.27
CA GLU A 139 -5.72 36.84 2.46
C GLU A 139 -7.02 37.43 1.88
N LYS A 140 -7.37 37.07 0.63
CA LYS A 140 -8.66 37.45 0.03
C LYS A 140 -9.86 36.97 0.86
N SER A 141 -9.80 35.75 1.38
CA SER A 141 -10.85 35.19 2.25
C SER A 141 -10.96 35.94 3.59
N SER A 142 -9.84 36.37 4.17
CA SER A 142 -9.86 37.21 5.39
C SER A 142 -10.49 38.57 5.10
N LYS A 143 -10.04 39.26 4.06
CA LYS A 143 -10.60 40.56 3.63
C LYS A 143 -12.10 40.47 3.34
N ARG A 144 -12.55 39.42 2.65
CA ARG A 144 -14.00 39.17 2.44
C ARG A 144 -14.75 39.04 3.76
N ARG A 145 -14.23 38.28 4.72
CA ARG A 145 -14.87 38.11 6.03
C ARG A 145 -14.96 39.42 6.81
N GLU A 146 -13.89 40.22 6.79
CA GLU A 146 -13.87 41.54 7.43
C GLU A 146 -14.93 42.47 6.85
N LEU A 147 -15.00 42.59 5.51
CA LEU A 147 -15.99 43.44 4.85
C LEU A 147 -17.44 42.95 5.06
N ILE A 148 -17.67 41.63 5.08
CA ILE A 148 -18.98 41.06 5.41
C ILE A 148 -19.38 41.43 6.85
N MET A 149 -18.44 41.31 7.80
CA MET A 149 -18.69 41.68 9.19
C MET A 149 -18.94 43.18 9.34
N GLU A 150 -18.23 44.02 8.58
CA GLU A 150 -18.51 45.46 8.53
C GLU A 150 -19.92 45.74 8.01
N LEU A 151 -20.37 45.07 6.94
CA LEU A 151 -21.73 45.20 6.41
C LEU A 151 -22.81 44.76 7.41
N ILE A 152 -22.59 43.67 8.12
CA ILE A 152 -23.54 43.14 9.13
C ILE A 152 -23.70 44.14 10.28
N ASN A 153 -22.61 44.76 10.71
CA ASN A 153 -22.61 45.70 11.82
C ASN A 153 -22.94 47.14 11.42
N MET A 154 -23.17 47.42 10.12
CA MET A 154 -23.42 48.77 9.63
C MET A 154 -24.91 49.16 9.74
N PRO A 155 -25.23 50.33 10.33
CA PRO A 155 -26.60 50.82 10.42
C PRO A 155 -27.23 51.10 9.05
N SER A 156 -28.54 50.88 8.93
CA SER A 156 -29.30 50.98 7.67
C SER A 156 -29.27 52.36 6.99
N PHE A 157 -29.00 53.43 7.75
CA PHE A 157 -28.94 54.80 7.24
C PHE A 157 -27.59 55.17 6.60
N MET A 158 -26.54 54.36 6.77
CA MET A 158 -25.22 54.61 6.14
C MET A 158 -25.13 54.04 4.71
N VAL A 159 -26.06 54.45 3.84
CA VAL A 159 -26.23 53.89 2.49
C VAL A 159 -24.99 54.05 1.60
N LYS A 160 -24.33 55.22 1.65
CA LYS A 160 -23.14 55.50 0.84
C LYS A 160 -21.97 54.57 1.20
N LYS A 161 -21.63 54.50 2.49
CA LYS A 161 -20.55 53.64 3.00
C LYS A 161 -20.85 52.15 2.76
N ARG A 162 -22.12 51.73 2.85
CA ARG A 162 -22.55 50.37 2.52
C ARG A 162 -22.31 50.03 1.04
N ASN A 163 -22.60 50.96 0.13
CA ASN A 163 -22.33 50.77 -1.30
C ASN A 163 -20.83 50.71 -1.60
N ASP A 164 -20.02 51.51 -0.90
CA ASP A 164 -18.55 51.49 -1.04
C ASP A 164 -17.99 50.13 -0.62
N VAL A 165 -18.41 49.59 0.54
CA VAL A 165 -18.00 48.26 1.03
C VAL A 165 -18.45 47.14 0.07
N LEU A 166 -19.67 47.23 -0.50
CA LEU A 166 -20.14 46.27 -1.51
C LEU A 166 -19.31 46.32 -2.80
N GLN A 167 -18.87 47.51 -3.23
CA GLN A 167 -17.98 47.64 -4.38
C GLN A 167 -16.60 47.03 -4.10
N GLU A 168 -16.05 47.21 -2.90
CA GLU A 168 -14.78 46.57 -2.51
C GLU A 168 -14.91 45.05 -2.46
N LEU A 169 -16.02 44.53 -1.94
CA LEU A 169 -16.29 43.10 -1.87
C LEU A 169 -16.38 42.46 -3.27
N ASN A 170 -16.98 43.15 -4.23
CA ASN A 170 -17.04 42.72 -5.63
C ASN A 170 -15.67 42.71 -6.32
N LYS A 171 -14.71 43.53 -5.88
CA LYS A 171 -13.34 43.60 -6.43
C LYS A 171 -12.41 42.51 -5.90
N ILE A 172 -12.76 41.85 -4.78
CA ILE A 172 -11.95 40.77 -4.17
C ILE A 172 -12.24 39.40 -4.82
N SER A 173 -13.17 39.34 -5.78
CA SER A 173 -13.51 38.13 -6.53
C SER A 173 -12.35 37.57 -7.35
#